data_AF-W7Y1N1-F1
#
_entry.id   AF-W7Y1N1-F1
#
_cell.length_a   1.000
_cell.length_b   1.000
_cell.length_c   1.000
_cell.angle_alpha   90.00
_cell.angle_beta   90.00
_cell.angle_gamma   90.00
#
_symmetry.space_group_name_H-M   'P 1'
#
loop_
_entity.id
_entity.type
_entity.pdbx_description
1 polymer ?
#
loop_
_entity_poly.entity_id
_entity_poly.type
_entity_poly.pdbx_seq_one_letter_code
_entity_poly.pdbx_strand_id
1 'polypeptide(L)'
;MEPQSQLLMEKNKNAKERISGSEAVLRSLLCEGVDLIFGYPGGAIMPVYDALYDYQDKLNHVLTRHEQGAVHAAQGFARVTGKVGVCFATSGPGATNTVTGIADAMIDSTPLVVITGQVASPLLGTDAFQEIDVLGITQPITKWNYLVKTAEEIPEAIAKAFYIAATGRPGPVVIDITKDAQFGEVEFNYQKVKHIRSYTPVPLTKPDSIMDAAEIINSAKKPLALIGQGVILGHAEEELKAFLDKTGIPAAWTLLGLSAMPQTTN
;
A
#
# COMPACT_ATOMS: atom_id res chain seq x y z
N MET A 1 17.28 -3.13 15.93
CA MET A 1 16.05 -3.14 16.75
C MET A 1 15.20 -4.30 16.28
N GLU A 2 15.52 -5.51 16.70
CA GLU A 2 14.87 -6.76 16.27
C GLU A 2 14.29 -7.69 17.38
N PRO A 3 14.13 -7.34 18.68
CA PRO A 3 13.60 -8.34 19.62
C PRO A 3 12.07 -8.45 19.64
N GLN A 4 11.33 -7.35 19.48
CA GLN A 4 9.90 -7.33 19.80
C GLN A 4 8.99 -7.95 18.73
N SER A 5 9.36 -7.85 17.45
CA SER A 5 8.62 -8.45 16.33
C SER A 5 8.70 -9.98 16.34
N GLN A 6 9.86 -10.55 16.69
CA GLN A 6 10.04 -11.99 16.86
C GLN A 6 9.31 -12.53 18.10
N LEU A 7 9.31 -11.79 19.21
CA LEU A 7 8.61 -12.15 20.44
C LEU A 7 7.07 -12.22 20.28
N LEU A 8 6.49 -11.40 19.40
CA LEU A 8 5.07 -11.47 19.03
C LEU A 8 4.78 -12.69 18.13
N MET A 9 5.73 -13.10 17.28
CA MET A 9 5.58 -14.26 16.40
C MET A 9 5.77 -15.60 17.13
N GLU A 10 6.63 -15.68 18.15
CA GLU A 10 6.91 -16.94 18.86
C GLU A 10 5.84 -17.31 19.91
N LYS A 11 5.11 -16.36 20.48
CA LYS A 11 4.08 -16.64 21.51
C LYS A 11 2.75 -17.18 20.98
N ASN A 12 2.48 -17.14 19.68
CA ASN A 12 1.13 -17.34 19.12
C ASN A 12 0.90 -18.66 18.38
N LYS A 13 1.61 -19.74 18.72
CA LYS A 13 1.41 -21.02 18.01
C LYS A 13 0.23 -21.87 18.47
N ASN A 14 -0.46 -21.61 19.60
CA ASN A 14 -1.43 -22.58 20.14
C ASN A 14 -2.68 -22.06 20.88
N ALA A 15 -3.00 -20.76 20.86
CA ALA A 15 -4.31 -20.29 21.30
C ALA A 15 -4.83 -19.28 20.28
N LYS A 16 -5.79 -19.71 19.46
CA LYS A 16 -6.42 -18.81 18.52
C LYS A 16 -7.45 -17.98 19.29
N GLU A 17 -7.06 -16.74 19.58
CA GLU A 17 -7.87 -15.79 20.33
C GLU A 17 -9.03 -15.30 19.46
N ARG A 18 -10.26 -15.30 20.00
CA ARG A 18 -11.38 -14.64 19.35
C ARG A 18 -11.36 -13.17 19.71
N ILE A 19 -11.29 -12.32 18.69
CA ILE A 19 -11.23 -10.87 18.82
C ILE A 19 -12.24 -10.22 17.87
N SER A 20 -12.56 -8.95 18.10
CA SER A 20 -13.37 -8.18 17.17
C SER A 20 -12.66 -7.98 15.82
N GLY A 21 -13.43 -7.81 14.75
CA GLY A 21 -12.87 -7.45 13.44
C GLY A 21 -12.08 -6.14 13.48
N SER A 22 -12.51 -5.19 14.30
CA SER A 22 -11.80 -3.93 14.55
C SER A 22 -10.40 -4.17 15.11
N GLU A 23 -10.27 -5.03 16.11
CA GLU A 23 -8.97 -5.43 16.65
C GLU A 23 -8.15 -6.24 15.62
N ALA A 24 -8.81 -7.09 14.83
CA ALA A 24 -8.15 -7.83 13.75
C ALA A 24 -7.54 -6.90 12.69
N VAL A 25 -8.16 -5.77 12.38
CA VAL A 25 -7.56 -4.73 11.52
C VAL A 25 -6.24 -4.26 12.13
N LEU A 26 -6.27 -3.78 13.38
CA LEU A 26 -5.09 -3.20 14.04
C LEU A 26 -3.95 -4.21 14.19
N ARG A 27 -4.25 -5.44 14.61
CA ARG A 27 -3.26 -6.51 14.74
C ARG A 27 -2.67 -6.93 13.40
N SER A 28 -3.48 -6.94 12.34
CA SER A 28 -2.99 -7.20 10.97
C SER A 28 -2.02 -6.10 10.50
N LEU A 29 -2.35 -4.83 10.78
CA LEU A 29 -1.46 -3.70 10.48
C LEU A 29 -0.12 -3.80 11.24
N LEU A 30 -0.16 -4.17 12.53
CA LEU A 30 1.04 -4.41 13.33
C LEU A 30 1.89 -5.56 12.77
N CYS A 31 1.27 -6.65 12.32
CA CYS A 31 1.98 -7.75 11.66
C CYS A 31 2.65 -7.33 10.35
N GLU A 32 2.14 -6.29 9.68
CA GLU A 32 2.77 -5.67 8.51
C GLU A 32 3.81 -4.60 8.86
N GLY A 33 4.06 -4.35 10.15
CA GLY A 33 5.06 -3.41 10.63
C GLY A 33 4.61 -1.94 10.56
N VAL A 34 3.31 -1.70 10.53
CA VAL A 34 2.73 -0.35 10.60
C VAL A 34 2.89 0.21 12.01
N ASP A 35 3.39 1.44 12.08
CA ASP A 35 3.60 2.22 13.31
C ASP A 35 2.91 3.59 13.26
N LEU A 36 2.52 4.04 12.06
CA LEU A 36 1.91 5.35 11.81
C LEU A 36 0.73 5.24 10.83
N ILE A 37 -0.40 5.82 11.21
CA ILE A 37 -1.64 5.83 10.45
C ILE A 37 -2.12 7.28 10.32
N PHE A 38 -2.50 7.69 9.11
CA PHE A 38 -3.12 8.98 8.86
C PHE A 38 -4.62 8.79 8.69
N GLY A 39 -5.47 9.71 9.15
CA GLY A 39 -6.89 9.54 8.85
C GLY A 39 -7.83 10.59 9.41
N TYR A 40 -9.10 10.36 9.14
CA TYR A 40 -10.22 11.13 9.66
C TYR A 40 -11.35 10.19 10.12
N PRO A 41 -11.81 10.28 11.39
CA PRO A 41 -12.81 9.37 11.93
C PRO A 41 -14.22 9.68 11.40
N GLY A 42 -15.11 8.68 11.47
CA GLY A 42 -16.53 8.85 11.20
C GLY A 42 -17.35 7.62 11.57
N GLY A 43 -18.67 7.71 11.46
CA GLY A 43 -19.59 6.74 12.07
C GLY A 43 -19.49 5.30 11.57
N ALA A 44 -18.98 5.08 10.34
CA ALA A 44 -18.85 3.75 9.76
C ALA A 44 -17.52 3.07 10.11
N ILE A 45 -16.43 3.83 10.31
CA ILE A 45 -15.10 3.32 10.71
C ILE A 45 -14.86 3.44 12.23
N MET A 46 -15.82 4.01 12.97
CA MET A 46 -15.70 4.27 14.40
C MET A 46 -15.29 3.03 15.23
N PRO A 47 -15.78 1.81 14.97
CA PRO A 47 -15.34 0.64 15.72
C PRO A 47 -13.81 0.42 15.67
N VAL A 48 -13.17 0.66 14.53
CA VAL A 48 -11.70 0.59 14.41
C VAL A 48 -11.01 1.71 15.20
N TYR A 49 -11.58 2.92 15.20
CA TYR A 49 -11.05 4.04 16.00
C TYR A 49 -11.21 3.85 17.50
N ASP A 50 -12.30 3.20 17.94
CA ASP A 50 -12.53 2.83 19.33
C ASP A 50 -11.46 1.81 19.78
N ALA A 51 -11.27 0.73 19.00
CA ALA A 51 -10.22 -0.24 19.27
C ALA A 51 -8.81 0.37 19.23
N LEU A 52 -8.57 1.38 18.39
CA LEU A 52 -7.27 2.05 18.28
C LEU A 52 -6.83 2.71 19.60
N TYR A 53 -7.78 3.06 20.48
CA TYR A 53 -7.50 3.60 21.80
C TYR A 53 -6.64 2.65 22.65
N ASP A 54 -6.89 1.35 22.57
CA ASP A 54 -6.16 0.32 23.33
C ASP A 54 -4.76 0.01 22.75
N TYR A 55 -4.43 0.59 21.60
CA TYR A 55 -3.19 0.35 20.86
C TYR A 55 -2.32 1.60 20.70
N GLN A 56 -2.59 2.67 21.45
CA GLN A 56 -1.86 3.94 21.39
C GLN A 56 -0.36 3.82 21.71
N ASP A 57 0.07 2.76 22.39
CA ASP A 57 1.47 2.46 22.69
C ASP A 57 2.22 1.87 21.48
N LYS A 58 1.52 1.39 20.46
CA LYS A 58 2.08 0.70 19.28
C LYS A 58 1.74 1.37 17.96
N LEU A 59 0.57 2.01 17.85
CA LEU A 59 0.07 2.66 16.65
C LEU A 59 -0.12 4.14 16.91
N ASN A 60 0.59 4.97 16.14
CA ASN A 60 0.42 6.41 16.18
C ASN A 60 -0.63 6.83 15.14
N HIS A 61 -1.63 7.59 15.57
CA HIS A 61 -2.63 8.16 14.67
C HIS A 61 -2.39 9.65 14.46
N VAL A 62 -2.33 10.06 13.20
CA VAL A 62 -2.29 11.46 12.79
C VAL A 62 -3.68 11.85 12.29
N LEU A 63 -4.40 12.57 13.15
CA LEU A 63 -5.68 13.18 12.78
C LEU A 63 -5.46 14.32 11.80
N THR A 64 -6.01 14.16 10.60
CA THR A 64 -5.99 15.22 9.58
C THR A 64 -7.23 16.10 9.66
N ARG A 65 -7.29 17.14 8.84
CA ARG A 65 -8.47 18.02 8.71
C ARG A 65 -9.34 17.73 7.49
N HIS A 66 -8.89 16.83 6.62
CA HIS A 66 -9.58 16.38 5.42
C HIS A 66 -8.96 15.06 4.97
N GLU A 67 -9.74 14.10 4.49
CA GLU A 67 -9.26 12.76 4.11
C GLU A 67 -8.25 12.82 2.96
N GLN A 68 -8.44 13.72 2.00
CA GLN A 68 -7.43 14.02 0.98
C GLN A 68 -6.04 14.34 1.58
N GLY A 69 -6.01 15.11 2.67
CA GLY A 69 -4.79 15.42 3.41
C GLY A 69 -4.18 14.19 4.08
N ALA A 70 -5.01 13.26 4.58
CA ALA A 70 -4.53 11.99 5.12
C ALA A 70 -3.85 11.14 4.04
N VAL A 71 -4.45 11.04 2.86
CA VAL A 71 -3.86 10.27 1.75
C VAL A 71 -2.54 10.89 1.31
N HIS A 72 -2.45 12.20 1.09
CA HIS A 72 -1.19 12.85 0.71
C HIS A 72 -0.11 12.78 1.80
N ALA A 73 -0.49 12.84 3.09
CA ALA A 73 0.46 12.64 4.18
C ALA A 73 1.02 11.20 4.19
N ALA A 74 0.15 10.20 3.98
CA ALA A 74 0.55 8.81 3.83
C ALA A 74 1.48 8.60 2.62
N GLN A 75 1.25 9.31 1.50
CA GLN A 75 2.14 9.30 0.35
C GLN A 75 3.52 9.87 0.67
N GLY A 76 3.57 11.02 1.34
CA GLY A 76 4.83 11.62 1.78
C GLY A 76 5.63 10.67 2.68
N PHE A 77 4.95 10.04 3.65
CA PHE A 77 5.54 9.00 4.49
C PHE A 77 6.10 7.83 3.67
N ALA A 78 5.31 7.30 2.73
CA ALA A 78 5.73 6.16 1.92
C ALA A 78 6.96 6.48 1.06
N ARG A 79 6.99 7.66 0.44
CA ARG A 79 8.10 8.10 -0.43
C ARG A 79 9.40 8.36 0.35
N VAL A 80 9.30 8.84 1.58
CA VAL A 80 10.49 9.13 2.41
C VAL A 80 11.04 7.88 3.09
N THR A 81 10.18 6.97 3.52
CA THR A 81 10.57 5.79 4.32
C THR A 81 10.76 4.52 3.50
N GLY A 82 10.19 4.45 2.29
CA GLY A 82 10.08 3.22 1.51
C GLY A 82 9.06 2.22 2.07
N LYS A 83 8.34 2.55 3.15
CA LYS A 83 7.28 1.72 3.73
C LYS A 83 5.94 1.97 3.04
N VAL A 84 4.97 1.07 3.23
CA VAL A 84 3.58 1.27 2.77
C VAL A 84 2.89 2.31 3.66
N GLY A 85 2.32 3.34 3.06
CA GLY A 85 1.53 4.35 3.80
C GLY A 85 0.11 3.85 4.10
N VAL A 86 -0.41 4.13 5.29
CA VAL A 86 -1.77 3.71 5.70
C VAL A 86 -2.67 4.91 5.95
N CYS A 87 -3.88 4.88 5.37
CA CYS A 87 -4.88 5.93 5.53
C CYS A 87 -6.22 5.36 5.99
N PHE A 88 -6.85 5.97 7.00
CA PHE A 88 -8.21 5.66 7.44
C PHE A 88 -9.20 6.75 7.03
N ALA A 89 -10.38 6.34 6.55
CA ALA A 89 -11.53 7.21 6.31
C ALA A 89 -12.85 6.48 6.63
N THR A 90 -13.91 7.25 6.86
CA THR A 90 -15.27 6.69 7.00
C THR A 90 -15.93 6.43 5.63
N SER A 91 -17.15 5.91 5.64
CA SER A 91 -17.96 5.66 4.44
C SER A 91 -18.33 6.93 3.68
N GLY A 92 -18.93 6.75 2.51
CA GLY A 92 -19.56 7.80 1.74
C GLY A 92 -18.61 8.97 1.45
N PRO A 93 -18.89 10.19 1.96
CA PRO A 93 -18.08 11.37 1.67
C PRO A 93 -16.61 11.21 2.12
N GLY A 94 -16.36 10.51 3.22
CA GLY A 94 -14.99 10.28 3.71
C GLY A 94 -14.17 9.47 2.71
N ALA A 95 -14.75 8.38 2.19
CA ALA A 95 -14.15 7.57 1.15
C ALA A 95 -13.99 8.35 -0.17
N THR A 96 -15.00 9.10 -0.62
CA THR A 96 -14.87 9.88 -1.88
C THR A 96 -13.83 10.99 -1.79
N ASN A 97 -13.60 11.56 -0.61
CA ASN A 97 -12.55 12.57 -0.40
C ASN A 97 -11.13 12.00 -0.55
N THR A 98 -10.96 10.67 -0.54
CA THR A 98 -9.66 10.02 -0.75
C THR A 98 -9.30 9.86 -2.23
N VAL A 99 -10.29 9.95 -3.15
CA VAL A 99 -10.16 9.58 -4.57
C VAL A 99 -9.01 10.31 -5.27
N THR A 100 -8.88 11.62 -5.08
CA THR A 100 -7.80 12.40 -5.69
C THR A 100 -6.42 11.92 -5.22
N GLY A 101 -6.26 11.66 -3.91
CA GLY A 101 -4.99 11.19 -3.37
C GLY A 101 -4.66 9.76 -3.79
N ILE A 102 -5.67 8.91 -3.97
CA ILE A 102 -5.50 7.55 -4.50
C ILE A 102 -5.05 7.60 -5.96
N ALA A 103 -5.69 8.41 -6.80
CA ALA A 103 -5.31 8.57 -8.19
C ALA A 103 -3.87 9.08 -8.35
N ASP A 104 -3.50 10.07 -7.54
CA ASP A 104 -2.14 10.61 -7.45
C ASP A 104 -1.11 9.51 -7.11
N ALA A 105 -1.37 8.72 -6.06
CA ALA A 105 -0.50 7.62 -5.68
C ALA A 105 -0.35 6.54 -6.76
N MET A 106 -1.41 6.26 -7.52
CA MET A 106 -1.40 5.30 -8.62
C MET A 106 -0.51 5.74 -9.78
N ILE A 107 -0.55 7.03 -10.11
CA ILE A 107 0.25 7.61 -11.19
C ILE A 107 1.73 7.63 -10.77
N ASP A 108 2.03 8.01 -9.53
CA ASP A 108 3.39 8.15 -8.98
C ASP A 108 3.99 6.83 -8.45
N SER A 109 3.28 5.71 -8.61
CA SER A 109 3.71 4.38 -8.14
C SER A 109 4.02 4.34 -6.63
N THR A 110 3.19 5.01 -5.82
CA THR A 110 3.38 5.12 -4.37
C THR A 110 2.58 4.04 -3.63
N PRO A 111 3.22 3.21 -2.78
CA PRO A 111 2.53 2.13 -2.09
C PRO A 111 1.66 2.67 -0.95
N LEU A 112 0.34 2.50 -1.07
CA LEU A 112 -0.64 2.88 -0.06
C LEU A 112 -1.64 1.77 0.22
N VAL A 113 -2.12 1.70 1.45
CA VAL A 113 -3.31 0.96 1.85
C VAL A 113 -4.30 1.95 2.45
N VAL A 114 -5.39 2.21 1.74
CA VAL A 114 -6.50 3.05 2.21
C VAL A 114 -7.60 2.15 2.76
N ILE A 115 -7.92 2.29 4.04
CA ILE A 115 -8.98 1.53 4.70
C ILE A 115 -10.17 2.46 4.94
N THR A 116 -11.31 2.09 4.38
CA THR A 116 -12.57 2.83 4.53
C THR A 116 -13.57 2.02 5.34
N GLY A 117 -14.33 2.70 6.19
CA GLY A 117 -15.52 2.10 6.79
C GLY A 117 -16.67 2.10 5.78
N GLN A 118 -17.58 1.14 5.88
CA GLN A 118 -18.78 1.05 5.04
C GLN A 118 -20.02 0.80 5.90
N VAL A 119 -21.22 1.04 5.34
CA VAL A 119 -22.48 0.60 5.94
C VAL A 119 -22.46 -0.91 6.24
N ALA A 120 -23.36 -1.37 7.11
CA ALA A 120 -23.46 -2.80 7.42
C ALA A 120 -23.84 -3.59 6.16
N SER A 121 -23.33 -4.82 6.03
CA SER A 121 -23.49 -5.65 4.84
C SER A 121 -24.95 -5.86 4.37
N PRO A 122 -25.97 -5.96 5.24
CA PRO A 122 -27.37 -6.09 4.80
C PRO A 122 -27.97 -4.81 4.19
N LEU A 123 -27.31 -3.66 4.38
CA LEU A 123 -27.73 -2.36 3.86
C LEU A 123 -27.06 -2.01 2.52
N LEU A 124 -26.14 -2.83 2.04
CA LEU A 124 -25.49 -2.62 0.75
C LEU A 124 -26.51 -2.71 -0.39
N GLY A 125 -26.50 -1.73 -1.28
CA GLY A 125 -27.40 -1.56 -2.42
C GLY A 125 -28.79 -1.02 -2.06
N THR A 126 -28.95 -0.43 -0.86
CA THR A 126 -30.26 0.04 -0.37
C THR A 126 -30.40 1.56 -0.33
N ASP A 127 -29.41 2.29 -0.86
CA ASP A 127 -29.28 3.75 -0.73
C ASP A 127 -29.23 4.19 0.75
N ALA A 128 -28.51 3.41 1.57
CA ALA A 128 -28.39 3.69 2.98
C ALA A 128 -27.64 5.01 3.24
N PHE A 129 -27.85 5.60 4.42
CA PHE A 129 -27.20 6.86 4.78
C PHE A 129 -25.66 6.75 4.70
N GLN A 130 -25.05 7.62 3.89
CA GLN A 130 -23.60 7.63 3.62
C GLN A 130 -23.08 6.33 2.97
N GLU A 131 -23.92 5.60 2.26
CA GLU A 131 -23.52 4.53 1.36
C GLU A 131 -23.05 5.10 0.01
N ILE A 132 -21.89 4.65 -0.47
CA ILE A 132 -21.36 4.90 -1.81
C ILE A 132 -20.65 3.62 -2.29
N ASP A 133 -20.73 3.32 -3.58
CA ASP A 133 -19.91 2.27 -4.22
C ASP A 133 -18.44 2.70 -4.32
N VAL A 134 -17.71 2.55 -3.20
CA VAL A 134 -16.28 2.88 -3.09
C VAL A 134 -15.45 2.02 -4.04
N LEU A 135 -15.85 0.77 -4.28
CA LEU A 135 -15.12 -0.11 -5.20
C LEU A 135 -15.22 0.38 -6.64
N GLY A 136 -16.43 0.71 -7.11
CA GLY A 136 -16.63 1.21 -8.47
C GLY A 136 -15.83 2.48 -8.76
N ILE A 137 -15.81 3.44 -7.82
CA ILE A 137 -15.08 4.71 -8.01
C ILE A 137 -13.56 4.56 -7.88
N THR A 138 -13.05 3.59 -7.12
CA THR A 138 -11.60 3.40 -6.89
C THR A 138 -10.97 2.35 -7.81
N GLN A 139 -11.76 1.49 -8.46
CA GLN A 139 -11.26 0.44 -9.36
C GLN A 139 -10.31 0.95 -10.46
N PRO A 140 -10.58 2.07 -11.17
CA PRO A 140 -9.67 2.53 -12.23
C PRO A 140 -8.39 3.19 -11.71
N ILE A 141 -8.33 3.50 -10.41
CA ILE A 141 -7.25 4.27 -9.79
C ILE A 141 -6.53 3.50 -8.67
N THR A 142 -6.72 2.19 -8.58
CA THR A 142 -6.04 1.34 -7.61
C THR A 142 -5.45 0.12 -8.29
N LYS A 143 -4.42 -0.49 -7.67
CA LYS A 143 -3.91 -1.79 -8.09
C LYS A 143 -4.88 -2.91 -7.75
N TRP A 144 -5.59 -2.75 -6.63
CA TRP A 144 -6.57 -3.69 -6.13
C TRP A 144 -7.48 -2.98 -5.13
N ASN A 145 -8.75 -3.33 -5.16
CA ASN A 145 -9.69 -2.94 -4.13
C ASN A 145 -10.57 -4.13 -3.72
N TYR A 146 -11.07 -4.10 -2.49
CA TYR A 146 -11.83 -5.21 -1.93
C TYR A 146 -12.82 -4.74 -0.86
N LEU A 147 -14.02 -5.33 -0.88
CA LEU A 147 -15.06 -5.09 0.11
C LEU A 147 -15.11 -6.28 1.07
N VAL A 148 -14.74 -6.04 2.32
CA VAL A 148 -14.80 -7.01 3.41
C VAL A 148 -16.19 -7.01 4.03
N LYS A 149 -16.85 -8.18 4.00
CA LYS A 149 -18.22 -8.35 4.50
C LYS A 149 -18.29 -9.12 5.81
N THR A 150 -17.28 -9.92 6.15
CA THR A 150 -17.20 -10.60 7.45
C THR A 150 -15.85 -10.41 8.13
N ALA A 151 -15.82 -10.61 9.45
CA ALA A 151 -14.62 -10.42 10.25
C ALA A 151 -13.49 -11.40 9.86
N GLU A 152 -13.84 -12.59 9.38
CA GLU A 152 -12.91 -13.64 8.96
C GLU A 152 -12.06 -13.25 7.75
N GLU A 153 -12.57 -12.38 6.89
CA GLU A 153 -11.86 -11.94 5.70
C GLU A 153 -10.76 -10.91 5.99
N ILE A 154 -10.85 -10.20 7.13
CA ILE A 154 -9.99 -9.04 7.47
C ILE A 154 -8.50 -9.39 7.41
N PRO A 155 -8.00 -10.45 8.08
CA PRO A 155 -6.56 -10.73 8.10
C PRO A 155 -6.00 -11.01 6.71
N GLU A 156 -6.72 -11.80 5.90
CA GLU A 156 -6.29 -12.17 4.55
C GLU A 156 -6.38 -10.97 3.59
N ALA A 157 -7.44 -10.17 3.68
CA ALA A 157 -7.62 -8.98 2.86
C ALA A 157 -6.48 -7.98 3.10
N ILE A 158 -6.13 -7.71 4.36
CA ILE A 158 -5.02 -6.82 4.70
C ILE A 158 -3.68 -7.40 4.22
N ALA A 159 -3.42 -8.69 4.42
CA ALA A 159 -2.17 -9.31 3.96
C ALA A 159 -2.01 -9.22 2.43
N LYS A 160 -3.09 -9.44 1.67
CA LYS A 160 -3.09 -9.23 0.21
C LYS A 160 -2.91 -7.75 -0.15
N ALA A 161 -3.56 -6.84 0.57
CA ALA A 161 -3.46 -5.41 0.35
C ALA A 161 -2.00 -4.95 0.40
N PHE A 162 -1.28 -5.29 1.48
CA PHE A 162 0.12 -4.92 1.66
C PHE A 162 1.03 -5.55 0.59
N TYR A 163 0.85 -6.84 0.29
CA TYR A 163 1.62 -7.51 -0.74
C TYR A 163 1.42 -6.86 -2.11
N ILE A 164 0.18 -6.58 -2.51
CA ILE A 164 -0.13 -5.95 -3.81
C ILE A 164 0.35 -4.50 -3.85
N ALA A 165 0.16 -3.73 -2.78
CA ALA A 165 0.58 -2.33 -2.73
C ALA A 165 2.10 -2.18 -2.91
N ALA A 166 2.89 -3.06 -2.28
CA ALA A 166 4.35 -2.93 -2.21
C ALA A 166 5.09 -3.56 -3.40
N THR A 167 4.55 -4.59 -4.05
CA THR A 167 5.32 -5.38 -5.02
C THR A 167 5.09 -4.96 -6.48
N GLY A 168 6.02 -5.33 -7.37
CA GLY A 168 5.97 -4.99 -8.79
C GLY A 168 6.13 -3.49 -8.99
N ARG A 169 5.31 -2.87 -9.85
CA ARG A 169 5.11 -1.42 -9.80
C ARG A 169 4.27 -1.11 -8.56
N PRO A 170 4.80 -0.46 -7.51
CA PRO A 170 4.03 -0.19 -6.30
C PRO A 170 2.85 0.75 -6.59
N GLY A 171 1.87 0.78 -5.71
CA GLY A 171 0.68 1.61 -5.93
C GLY A 171 -0.37 1.44 -4.82
N PRO A 172 -1.46 2.21 -4.89
CA PRO A 172 -2.48 2.23 -3.88
C PRO A 172 -3.43 1.03 -4.00
N VAL A 173 -3.90 0.56 -2.85
CA VAL A 173 -5.01 -0.38 -2.71
C VAL A 173 -6.06 0.16 -1.74
N VAL A 174 -7.31 -0.28 -1.90
CA VAL A 174 -8.43 0.13 -1.05
C VAL A 174 -9.07 -1.09 -0.41
N ILE A 175 -9.28 -1.04 0.91
CA ILE A 175 -10.01 -2.06 1.67
C ILE A 175 -11.21 -1.37 2.31
N ASP A 176 -12.40 -1.67 1.77
CA ASP A 176 -13.66 -1.16 2.28
C ASP A 176 -14.25 -2.18 3.24
N ILE A 177 -14.54 -1.80 4.49
CA ILE A 177 -14.91 -2.73 5.55
C ILE A 177 -16.29 -2.38 6.10
N THR A 178 -17.25 -3.30 5.90
CA THR A 178 -18.61 -3.17 6.43
C THR A 178 -18.62 -3.07 7.96
N LYS A 179 -19.55 -2.27 8.49
CA LYS A 179 -19.62 -2.00 9.94
C LYS A 179 -19.83 -3.27 10.78
N ASP A 180 -20.62 -4.21 10.29
CA ASP A 180 -20.85 -5.52 10.92
C ASP A 180 -19.61 -6.43 10.85
N ALA A 181 -18.79 -6.37 9.80
CA ALA A 181 -17.49 -7.05 9.79
C ALA A 181 -16.54 -6.50 10.87
N GLN A 182 -16.58 -5.19 11.14
CA GLN A 182 -15.78 -4.57 12.20
C GLN A 182 -16.21 -5.00 13.61
N PHE A 183 -17.52 -5.22 13.83
CA PHE A 183 -18.05 -5.72 15.11
C PHE A 183 -17.99 -7.24 15.26
N GLY A 184 -18.03 -7.98 14.17
CA GLY A 184 -18.00 -9.44 14.17
C GLY A 184 -16.75 -9.99 14.87
N GLU A 185 -16.83 -11.22 15.37
CA GLU A 185 -15.71 -11.87 16.05
C GLU A 185 -15.02 -12.89 15.14
N VAL A 186 -13.71 -12.76 15.02
CA VAL A 186 -12.86 -13.68 14.25
C VAL A 186 -11.90 -14.42 15.16
N GLU A 187 -11.69 -15.70 14.86
CA GLU A 187 -10.57 -16.46 15.40
C GLU A 187 -9.28 -15.98 14.72
N PHE A 188 -8.53 -15.08 15.38
CA PHE A 188 -7.47 -14.34 14.71
C PHE A 188 -6.28 -15.23 14.35
N ASN A 189 -6.00 -15.29 13.05
CA ASN A 189 -4.80 -15.90 12.50
C ASN A 189 -4.31 -15.06 11.33
N TYR A 190 -3.12 -14.50 11.47
CA TYR A 190 -2.53 -13.65 10.45
C TYR A 190 -1.38 -14.37 9.74
N GLN A 191 -1.42 -14.39 8.42
CA GLN A 191 -0.35 -14.96 7.59
C GLN A 191 0.04 -13.96 6.51
N LYS A 192 1.31 -13.55 6.53
CA LYS A 192 1.86 -12.63 5.53
C LYS A 192 1.84 -13.28 4.15
N VAL A 193 1.18 -12.62 3.20
CA VAL A 193 1.09 -13.10 1.82
C VAL A 193 2.41 -12.82 1.09
N LYS A 194 2.96 -13.84 0.43
CA LYS A 194 4.18 -13.74 -0.38
C LYS A 194 3.97 -14.06 -1.85
N HIS A 195 2.79 -14.57 -2.19
CA HIS A 195 2.46 -15.02 -3.53
C HIS A 195 0.94 -15.06 -3.71
N ILE A 196 0.47 -14.62 -4.87
CA ILE A 196 -0.92 -14.71 -5.29
C ILE A 196 -0.92 -15.32 -6.69
N ARG A 197 -1.63 -16.43 -6.89
CA ARG A 197 -1.62 -17.21 -8.14
C ARG A 197 -1.84 -16.38 -9.40
N SER A 198 -2.73 -15.38 -9.34
CA SER A 198 -3.11 -14.53 -10.47
C SER A 198 -2.28 -13.25 -10.61
N TYR A 199 -1.27 -13.05 -9.77
CA TYR A 199 -0.51 -11.81 -9.72
C TYR A 199 0.99 -12.10 -9.68
N THR A 200 1.66 -11.74 -10.77
CA THR A 200 3.11 -11.87 -10.93
C THR A 200 3.73 -10.46 -10.89
N PRO A 201 4.31 -10.03 -9.76
CA PRO A 201 4.76 -8.66 -9.58
C PRO A 201 5.98 -8.31 -10.45
N VAL A 202 6.89 -9.25 -10.63
CA VAL A 202 8.13 -9.05 -11.39
C VAL A 202 8.04 -9.87 -12.69
N PRO A 203 8.06 -9.23 -13.86
CA PRO A 203 8.08 -9.94 -15.14
C PRO A 203 9.32 -10.81 -15.28
N LEU A 204 9.20 -11.96 -15.93
CA LEU A 204 10.35 -12.80 -16.26
C LEU A 204 11.14 -12.15 -17.40
N THR A 205 12.40 -11.81 -17.15
CA THR A 205 13.33 -11.33 -18.17
C THR A 205 13.98 -12.51 -18.89
N LYS A 206 13.92 -12.55 -20.22
CA LYS A 206 14.57 -13.58 -21.03
C LYS A 206 16.02 -13.18 -21.32
N PRO A 207 17.02 -14.08 -21.14
CA PRO A 207 18.42 -13.77 -21.42
C PRO A 207 18.66 -13.27 -22.85
N ASP A 208 17.99 -13.87 -23.84
CA ASP A 208 18.12 -13.47 -25.24
C ASP A 208 17.70 -12.01 -25.46
N SER A 209 16.63 -11.56 -24.81
CA SER A 209 16.19 -10.16 -24.90
C SER A 209 17.18 -9.16 -24.29
N ILE A 210 17.99 -9.58 -23.32
CA ILE A 210 19.07 -8.76 -22.75
C ILE A 210 20.23 -8.67 -23.76
N MET A 211 20.56 -9.78 -24.43
CA MET A 211 21.60 -9.81 -25.46
C MET A 211 21.22 -8.93 -26.65
N ASP A 212 19.97 -9.04 -27.14
CA ASP A 212 19.44 -8.20 -28.21
C ASP A 212 19.54 -6.72 -27.86
N ALA A 213 19.15 -6.33 -26.63
CA ALA A 213 19.27 -4.96 -26.16
C ALA A 213 20.73 -4.48 -26.11
N ALA A 214 21.66 -5.33 -25.66
CA ALA A 214 23.08 -5.00 -25.60
C ALA A 214 23.68 -4.80 -27.01
N GLU A 215 23.31 -5.61 -27.99
CA GLU A 215 23.74 -5.45 -29.39
C GLU A 215 23.24 -4.13 -30.00
N ILE A 216 21.99 -3.76 -29.75
CA ILE A 216 21.42 -2.47 -30.18
C ILE A 216 22.19 -1.31 -29.54
N ILE A 217 22.47 -1.39 -28.24
CA ILE A 217 23.23 -0.36 -27.52
C ILE A 217 24.66 -0.22 -28.08
N ASN A 218 25.37 -1.34 -28.29
CA ASN A 218 26.74 -1.35 -28.79
C ASN A 218 26.89 -0.84 -30.23
N SER A 219 25.85 -1.01 -31.06
CA SER A 219 25.85 -0.55 -32.46
C SER A 219 25.40 0.91 -32.63
N ALA A 220 24.78 1.50 -31.60
CA ALA A 220 24.26 2.86 -31.62
C ALA A 220 25.35 3.92 -31.82
N LYS A 221 25.08 4.93 -32.67
CA LYS A 221 26.02 6.02 -32.95
C LYS A 221 25.89 7.22 -32.02
N LYS A 222 24.66 7.48 -31.54
CA LYS A 222 24.33 8.61 -30.66
C LYS A 222 23.25 8.20 -29.63
N PRO A 223 23.54 7.24 -28.75
CA PRO A 223 22.59 6.80 -27.73
C PRO A 223 22.37 7.88 -26.67
N LEU A 224 21.19 7.86 -26.05
CA LEU A 224 20.83 8.63 -24.86
C LEU A 224 20.05 7.72 -23.91
N ALA A 225 20.44 7.66 -22.64
CA ALA A 225 19.71 6.95 -21.61
C ALA A 225 18.68 7.89 -20.96
N LEU A 226 17.39 7.51 -20.95
CA LEU A 226 16.35 8.22 -20.22
C LEU A 226 15.96 7.43 -18.97
N ILE A 227 16.28 7.97 -17.79
CA ILE A 227 16.18 7.27 -16.51
C ILE A 227 14.86 7.60 -15.80
N GLY A 228 14.09 6.55 -15.51
CA GLY A 228 12.84 6.63 -14.76
C GLY A 228 13.02 6.33 -13.27
N GLN A 229 11.95 6.58 -12.50
CA GLN A 229 11.85 6.22 -11.08
C GLN A 229 12.04 4.72 -10.80
N GLY A 230 11.81 3.86 -11.80
CA GLY A 230 11.92 2.41 -11.66
C GLY A 230 13.28 1.93 -11.18
N VAL A 231 14.35 2.71 -11.41
CA VAL A 231 15.68 2.42 -10.86
C VAL A 231 15.69 2.52 -9.34
N ILE A 232 15.10 3.60 -8.79
CA ILE A 232 15.00 3.83 -7.34
C ILE A 232 14.11 2.77 -6.69
N LEU A 233 12.96 2.47 -7.31
CA LEU A 233 12.04 1.45 -6.82
C LEU A 233 12.63 0.04 -6.86
N GLY A 234 13.52 -0.22 -7.82
CA GLY A 234 14.23 -1.49 -7.96
C GLY A 234 15.54 -1.56 -7.18
N HIS A 235 15.95 -0.50 -6.48
CA HIS A 235 17.25 -0.37 -5.82
C HIS A 235 18.44 -0.68 -6.76
N ALA A 236 18.34 -0.20 -8.01
CA ALA A 236 19.28 -0.51 -9.10
C ALA A 236 20.22 0.66 -9.42
N GLU A 237 20.44 1.58 -8.49
CA GLU A 237 21.24 2.79 -8.69
C GLU A 237 22.72 2.46 -8.99
N GLU A 238 23.29 1.46 -8.30
CA GLU A 238 24.68 1.04 -8.52
C GLU A 238 24.86 0.31 -9.86
N GLU A 239 23.90 -0.53 -10.25
CA GLU A 239 23.88 -1.21 -11.55
C GLU A 239 23.74 -0.20 -12.69
N LEU A 240 22.86 0.80 -12.53
CA LEU A 240 22.72 1.89 -13.48
C LEU A 240 24.04 2.64 -13.65
N LYS A 241 24.68 3.01 -12.53
CA LYS A 241 25.95 3.72 -12.54
C LYS A 241 27.03 2.92 -13.26
N ALA A 242 27.19 1.63 -12.93
CA ALA A 242 28.15 0.75 -13.59
C ALA A 242 27.88 0.63 -15.10
N PHE A 243 26.61 0.58 -15.51
CA PHE A 243 26.22 0.56 -16.92
C PHE A 243 26.59 1.86 -17.65
N LEU A 244 26.30 3.02 -17.06
CA LEU A 244 26.61 4.31 -17.67
C LEU A 244 28.12 4.58 -17.72
N ASP A 245 28.86 4.27 -16.65
CA ASP A 245 30.31 4.42 -16.59
C ASP A 245 31.02 3.57 -17.64
N LYS A 246 30.54 2.33 -17.85
CA LYS A 246 31.10 1.42 -18.86
C LYS A 246 30.83 1.87 -20.29
N THR A 247 29.63 2.42 -20.54
CA THR A 247 29.17 2.71 -21.90
C THR A 247 29.50 4.13 -22.34
N GLY A 248 29.70 5.06 -21.40
CA GLY A 248 29.87 6.49 -21.69
C GLY A 248 28.64 7.15 -22.31
N ILE A 249 27.46 6.52 -22.20
CA ILE A 249 26.22 7.01 -22.78
C ILE A 249 25.76 8.24 -21.98
N PRO A 250 25.46 9.37 -22.63
CA PRO A 250 24.85 10.50 -21.93
C PRO A 250 23.48 10.10 -21.38
N ALA A 251 23.14 10.62 -20.20
CA ALA A 251 21.88 10.30 -19.53
C ALA A 251 21.07 11.56 -19.22
N ALA A 252 19.76 11.42 -19.28
CA ALA A 252 18.77 12.36 -18.76
C ALA A 252 17.81 11.60 -17.84
N TRP A 253 17.09 12.31 -16.97
CA TRP A 253 16.13 11.69 -16.05
C TRP A 253 14.74 12.31 -16.19
N THR A 254 13.74 11.52 -15.87
CA THR A 254 12.39 12.00 -15.60
C THR A 254 12.34 12.74 -14.26
N LEU A 255 11.30 13.54 -14.00
CA LEU A 255 11.15 14.25 -12.72
C LEU A 255 11.22 13.31 -11.51
N LEU A 256 10.60 12.13 -11.60
CA LEU A 256 10.62 11.12 -10.54
C LEU A 256 11.92 10.29 -10.51
N GLY A 257 12.73 10.33 -11.57
CA GLY A 257 14.05 9.70 -11.64
C GLY A 257 15.20 10.60 -11.17
N LEU A 258 14.91 11.83 -10.73
CA LEU A 258 15.91 12.85 -10.36
C LEU A 258 16.96 12.38 -9.34
N SER A 259 16.60 11.44 -8.47
CA SER A 259 17.46 10.90 -7.41
C SER A 259 18.13 9.56 -7.77
N ALA A 260 17.93 9.04 -8.98
CA ALA A 260 18.52 7.77 -9.41
C ALA A 260 20.03 7.85 -9.64
N MET A 261 20.60 9.06 -9.70
CA MET A 261 22.04 9.30 -9.76
C MET A 261 22.42 10.48 -8.87
N PRO A 262 23.65 10.52 -8.34
CA PRO A 262 24.16 11.68 -7.63
C PRO A 262 24.16 12.90 -8.57
N GLN A 263 23.55 14.00 -8.15
CA GLN A 263 23.75 15.28 -8.83
C GLN A 263 25.15 15.79 -8.49
N THR A 264 26.12 15.50 -9.34
CA THR A 264 27.44 16.16 -9.22
C THR A 264 27.27 17.62 -9.63
N THR A 265 27.27 18.53 -8.65
CA THR A 265 27.68 19.92 -8.83
C THR A 265 29.14 19.92 -9.26
N ASN A 266 29.38 20.03 -10.56
CA ASN A 266 30.64 20.53 -11.11
C ASN A 266 30.44 21.98 -11.52
#